data_AF-X1L7M1-F1
#
_entry.id   AF-X1L7M1-F1
#
_cell.length_a   1.000
_cell.length_b   1.000
_cell.length_c   1.000
_cell.angle_alpha   90.00
_cell.angle_beta   90.00
_cell.angle_gamma   90.00
#
_symmetry.space_group_name_H-M   'P 1'
#
loop_
_entity.id
_entity.type
_entity.pdbx_description
1 polymer ?
#
loop_
_entity_poly.entity_id
_entity_poly.type
_entity_poly.pdbx_seq_one_letter_code
_entity_poly.pdbx_strand_id
1 'polypeptide(L)'
;VKVVASGWLHNKVLRHIEREQKMIADGEIKVVGRNYFRAPDLKMPDIWVHEYDENIARQMRDKLARLRQRRDNEKASSCLEALKEACKRGDNVMEYTLECARADVTEGEMRRAFAEAFGSWKPPIYR
;
A
#
# COMPACT_ATOMS: atom_id res chain seq x y z
N VAL A 1 2.06 19.86 -5.92
CA VAL A 1 1.97 19.56 -4.47
C VAL A 1 0.77 20.22 -3.77
N LYS A 2 0.59 21.56 -3.86
CA LYS A 2 -0.49 22.28 -3.15
C LYS A 2 -1.90 21.67 -3.30
N VAL A 3 -2.28 21.27 -4.51
CA VAL A 3 -3.60 20.66 -4.79
C VAL A 3 -3.81 19.36 -4.02
N VAL A 4 -2.77 18.52 -3.93
CA VAL A 4 -2.80 17.25 -3.17
C VAL A 4 -2.81 17.54 -1.67
N ALA A 5 -1.91 18.42 -1.20
CA ALA A 5 -1.80 18.77 0.21
C ALA A 5 -3.08 19.40 0.78
N SER A 6 -3.82 20.16 -0.04
CA SER A 6 -5.11 20.75 0.36
C SER A 6 -6.27 19.73 0.44
N GLY A 7 -6.09 18.51 -0.05
CA GLY A 7 -7.16 17.52 -0.18
C GLY A 7 -8.16 17.81 -1.33
N TRP A 8 -8.00 18.91 -2.07
CA TRP A 8 -8.93 19.29 -3.13
C TRP A 8 -9.09 18.22 -4.21
N LEU A 9 -8.00 17.60 -4.66
CA LEU A 9 -8.06 16.54 -5.68
C LEU A 9 -8.86 15.34 -5.18
N HIS A 10 -8.62 14.92 -3.93
CA HIS A 10 -9.34 13.80 -3.34
C HIS A 10 -10.84 14.12 -3.24
N ASN A 11 -11.20 15.29 -2.73
CA ASN A 11 -12.60 15.72 -2.62
C ASN A 11 -13.29 15.84 -3.99
N LYS A 12 -12.56 16.27 -5.03
CA LYS A 12 -13.11 16.34 -6.39
C LYS A 12 -13.46 14.95 -6.92
N VAL A 13 -12.57 13.97 -6.72
CA VAL A 13 -12.81 12.58 -7.12
C VAL A 13 -13.95 11.98 -6.29
N LEU A 14 -13.95 12.18 -4.97
CA LEU A 14 -15.00 11.68 -4.09
C LEU A 14 -16.38 12.19 -4.49
N ARG A 15 -16.54 13.51 -4.69
CA ARG A 15 -17.81 14.11 -5.13
C ARG A 15 -18.28 13.59 -6.48
N HIS A 16 -17.35 13.28 -7.38
CA HIS A 16 -17.69 12.70 -8.68
C HIS A 16 -18.24 11.28 -8.50
N ILE A 17 -17.55 10.45 -7.70
CA ILE A 17 -17.99 9.08 -7.38
C ILE A 17 -19.35 9.11 -6.67
N GLU A 18 -19.53 9.97 -5.68
CA GLU A 18 -20.81 10.12 -4.96
C GLU A 18 -21.95 10.52 -5.90
N ARG A 19 -21.71 11.49 -6.80
CA ARG A 19 -22.69 11.91 -7.80
C ARG A 19 -23.04 10.75 -8.73
N GLU A 20 -22.05 10.03 -9.24
CA GLU A 20 -22.26 8.89 -10.14
C GLU A 20 -23.04 7.77 -9.42
N GLN A 21 -22.67 7.42 -8.19
CA GLN A 21 -23.40 6.44 -7.39
C GLN A 21 -24.84 6.88 -7.14
N LYS A 22 -25.08 8.17 -6.88
CA LYS A 22 -26.44 8.71 -6.76
C LYS A 22 -27.22 8.57 -8.07
N MET A 23 -26.63 8.96 -9.20
CA MET A 23 -27.27 8.82 -10.51
C MET A 23 -27.57 7.35 -10.87
N ILE A 24 -26.72 6.41 -10.45
CA ILE A 24 -27.00 4.97 -10.57
C ILE A 24 -28.16 4.58 -9.62
N ALA A 25 -28.15 5.03 -8.36
CA ALA A 25 -29.22 4.72 -7.42
C ALA A 25 -30.59 5.25 -7.88
N ASP A 26 -30.61 6.48 -8.41
CA ASP A 26 -31.81 7.17 -8.90
C ASP A 26 -32.27 6.63 -10.27
N GLY A 27 -31.47 5.77 -10.92
CA GLY A 27 -31.80 5.15 -12.21
C GLY A 27 -31.53 6.02 -13.44
N GLU A 28 -30.92 7.20 -13.25
CA GLU A 28 -30.44 8.06 -14.33
C GLU A 28 -29.36 7.36 -15.15
N ILE A 29 -28.38 6.74 -14.47
CA ILE A 29 -27.39 5.85 -15.09
C ILE A 29 -27.91 4.42 -15.00
N LYS A 30 -28.21 3.83 -16.16
CA LYS A 30 -28.74 2.47 -16.26
C LYS A 30 -27.62 1.44 -16.27
N VAL A 31 -27.65 0.54 -15.29
CA VAL A 31 -26.75 -0.60 -15.12
C VAL A 31 -27.59 -1.88 -15.18
N VAL A 32 -27.45 -2.60 -16.29
CA VAL A 32 -28.20 -3.84 -16.58
C VAL A 32 -27.92 -4.89 -15.49
N GLY A 33 -28.98 -5.53 -14.98
CA GLY A 33 -28.88 -6.51 -13.91
C GLY A 33 -28.70 -5.91 -12.52
N ARG A 34 -28.44 -4.61 -12.38
CA ARG A 34 -28.33 -3.92 -11.08
C ARG A 34 -29.51 -2.99 -10.78
N ASN A 35 -29.84 -2.03 -11.65
CA ASN A 35 -30.96 -1.09 -11.46
C ASN A 35 -31.91 -1.04 -12.67
N TYR A 36 -31.49 -1.62 -13.80
CA TYR A 36 -32.23 -1.64 -15.05
C TYR A 36 -32.27 -3.07 -15.58
N PHE A 37 -33.39 -3.50 -16.18
CA PHE A 37 -33.61 -4.90 -16.62
C PHE A 37 -33.16 -5.94 -15.58
N ARG A 38 -33.71 -5.85 -14.36
CA ARG A 38 -33.47 -6.84 -13.31
C ARG A 38 -34.23 -8.13 -13.62
N ALA A 39 -33.58 -9.26 -13.40
CA ALA A 39 -34.21 -10.57 -13.45
C ALA A 39 -34.22 -11.15 -12.02
N PRO A 40 -35.28 -10.90 -11.22
CA PRO A 40 -35.32 -11.30 -9.80
C PRO A 40 -35.24 -12.82 -9.61
N ASP A 41 -35.70 -13.59 -10.60
CA ASP A 41 -35.69 -15.06 -10.60
C ASP A 41 -34.41 -15.65 -11.25
N LEU A 42 -33.42 -14.81 -11.59
CA LEU A 42 -32.17 -15.28 -12.19
C LEU A 42 -31.32 -16.00 -11.14
N LYS A 43 -31.16 -17.32 -11.32
CA LYS A 43 -30.15 -18.08 -10.60
C LYS A 43 -28.77 -17.65 -11.09
N MET A 44 -28.02 -16.97 -10.22
CA MET A 44 -26.62 -16.63 -10.51
C MET A 44 -25.82 -17.92 -10.73
N PRO A 45 -24.88 -17.95 -11.69
CA PRO A 45 -24.00 -19.08 -11.86
C PRO A 45 -23.10 -19.25 -10.64
N ASP A 46 -22.61 -20.47 -10.42
CA ASP A 46 -21.57 -20.70 -9.43
C ASP A 46 -20.29 -19.98 -9.90
N ILE A 47 -19.84 -19.02 -9.10
CA ILE A 47 -18.60 -18.27 -9.36
C ILE A 47 -17.53 -18.87 -8.47
N TRP A 48 -16.53 -19.49 -9.09
CA TRP A 48 -15.33 -19.89 -8.36
C TRP A 48 -14.44 -18.67 -8.15
N VAL A 49 -14.20 -18.31 -6.90
CA VAL A 49 -13.32 -17.20 -6.52
C VAL A 49 -12.01 -17.79 -6.03
N HIS A 50 -10.89 -17.18 -6.42
CA HIS A 50 -9.58 -17.58 -5.92
C HIS A 50 -9.49 -17.30 -4.41
N GLU A 51 -9.38 -18.35 -3.61
CA GLU A 51 -9.25 -18.25 -2.16
C GLU A 51 -7.82 -17.84 -1.75
N TYR A 52 -7.71 -17.15 -0.62
CA TYR A 52 -6.42 -16.82 -0.06
C TYR A 52 -5.84 -18.03 0.67
N ASP A 53 -4.65 -18.49 0.28
CA ASP A 53 -3.95 -19.56 0.97
C ASP A 53 -3.15 -19.01 2.17
N GLU A 54 -3.61 -19.31 3.38
CA GLU A 54 -2.95 -18.93 4.63
C GLU A 54 -1.52 -19.49 4.77
N ASN A 55 -1.21 -20.58 4.07
CA ASN A 55 0.14 -21.15 4.09
C ASN A 55 1.17 -20.22 3.45
N ILE A 56 0.77 -19.39 2.47
CA ILE A 56 1.64 -18.38 1.87
C ILE A 56 2.14 -17.42 2.95
N ALA A 57 1.26 -16.96 3.85
CA ALA A 57 1.64 -16.07 4.94
C ALA A 57 2.69 -16.70 5.85
N ARG A 58 2.51 -17.99 6.18
CA ARG A 58 3.44 -18.77 7.00
C ARG A 58 4.80 -18.90 6.32
N GLN A 59 4.81 -19.31 5.06
CA GLN A 59 6.04 -19.47 4.26
C GLN A 59 6.84 -18.17 4.15
N MET A 60 6.16 -17.03 3.97
CA MET A 60 6.83 -15.72 3.92
C MET A 60 7.43 -15.31 5.26
N ARG A 61 6.74 -15.55 6.38
CA ARG A 61 7.30 -15.32 7.72
C ARG A 61 8.54 -16.16 7.96
N ASP A 62 8.49 -17.45 7.61
CA ASP A 62 9.61 -18.36 7.80
C ASP A 62 10.80 -17.98 6.90
N LYS A 63 10.54 -17.53 5.66
CA LYS A 63 11.57 -17.00 4.76
C LYS A 63 12.29 -15.79 5.39
N LEU A 64 11.54 -14.84 5.94
CA LEU A 64 12.11 -13.66 6.59
C LEU A 64 12.88 -14.02 7.87
N ALA A 65 12.39 -14.98 8.66
CA ALA A 65 13.10 -15.46 9.84
C ALA A 65 14.44 -16.10 9.46
N ARG A 66 14.45 -16.98 8.46
CA ARG A 66 15.69 -17.60 7.93
C ARG A 66 16.67 -16.57 7.37
N LEU A 67 16.18 -15.56 6.65
CA LEU A 67 17.02 -14.48 6.14
C LEU A 67 17.75 -13.75 7.28
N ARG A 68 17.02 -13.34 8.32
CA ARG A 68 17.60 -12.63 9.47
C ARG A 68 18.59 -13.48 10.27
N GLN A 69 18.39 -14.79 10.33
CA GLN A 69 19.31 -15.71 11.00
C GLN A 69 20.62 -15.93 10.21
N ARG A 70 20.59 -15.84 8.88
CA ARG A 70 21.73 -16.18 8.02
C ARG A 70 22.56 -14.97 7.57
N ARG A 71 21.97 -13.78 7.53
CA ARG A 71 22.68 -12.57 7.12
C ARG A 71 23.71 -12.13 8.15
N ASP A 72 24.65 -11.30 7.70
CA ASP A 72 25.50 -10.52 8.57
C ASP A 72 24.67 -9.42 9.26
N ASN A 73 24.33 -9.64 10.53
CA ASN A 73 23.47 -8.73 11.27
C ASN A 73 24.17 -7.44 11.69
N GLU A 74 25.50 -7.45 11.86
CA GLU A 74 26.26 -6.25 12.16
C GLU A 74 26.30 -5.32 10.94
N LYS A 75 26.59 -5.90 9.77
CA LYS A 75 26.54 -5.18 8.50
C LYS A 75 25.14 -4.65 8.21
N ALA A 76 24.10 -5.47 8.38
CA ALA A 76 22.72 -5.04 8.17
C ALA A 76 22.33 -3.85 9.08
N SER A 77 22.73 -3.90 10.36
CA SER A 77 22.49 -2.82 11.33
C SER A 77 23.24 -1.54 10.93
N SER A 78 24.52 -1.66 10.58
CA SER A 78 25.34 -0.53 10.13
C SER A 78 24.78 0.15 8.88
N CYS A 79 24.36 -0.63 7.88
CA CYS A 79 23.72 -0.09 6.66
C CYS A 79 22.41 0.64 6.97
N LEU A 80 21.59 0.11 7.89
CA LEU A 80 20.34 0.76 8.31
C LEU A 80 20.57 2.10 9.00
N GLU A 81 21.54 2.18 9.91
CA GLU A 81 21.90 3.43 10.56
C GLU A 81 22.47 4.44 9.56
N ALA A 82 23.33 3.99 8.64
CA ALA A 82 23.85 4.84 7.58
C ALA A 82 22.73 5.40 6.69
N LEU A 83 21.75 4.57 6.31
CA LEU A 83 20.56 4.99 5.56
C LEU A 83 19.75 6.03 6.33
N LYS A 84 19.50 5.79 7.62
CA LYS A 84 18.75 6.71 8.49
C LYS A 84 19.44 8.07 8.62
N GLU A 85 20.75 8.08 8.82
CA GLU A 85 21.52 9.33 8.91
C GLU A 85 21.60 10.06 7.57
N ALA A 86 21.74 9.33 6.45
CA ALA A 86 21.66 9.91 5.10
C ALA A 86 20.30 10.59 4.86
N CYS A 87 19.20 9.95 5.29
CA CYS A 87 17.86 10.52 5.21
C CYS A 87 17.76 11.84 5.99
N LYS A 88 18.32 11.91 7.21
CA LYS A 88 18.29 13.12 8.04
C LYS A 88 19.15 14.25 7.48
N ARG A 89 20.29 13.93 6.86
CA ARG A 89 21.19 14.90 6.22
C ARG A 89 20.66 15.42 4.88
N GLY A 90 19.72 14.71 4.25
CA GLY A 90 19.22 15.03 2.92
C GLY A 90 20.14 14.56 1.79
N ASP A 91 20.97 13.55 2.06
CA ASP A 91 21.85 12.94 1.07
C ASP A 91 21.04 12.08 0.08
N ASN A 92 21.69 11.64 -1.01
CA ASN A 92 21.08 10.70 -1.93
C ASN A 92 20.87 9.32 -1.26
N VAL A 93 19.62 9.01 -0.92
CA VAL A 93 19.24 7.77 -0.24
C VAL A 93 19.40 6.51 -1.09
N MET A 94 19.51 6.61 -2.42
CA MET A 94 19.56 5.44 -3.31
C MET A 94 20.79 4.57 -3.08
N GLU A 95 21.95 5.19 -2.83
CA GLU A 95 23.19 4.49 -2.55
C GLU A 95 23.08 3.65 -1.28
N TYR A 96 22.59 4.25 -0.19
CA TYR A 96 22.39 3.57 1.08
C TYR A 96 21.30 2.48 1.00
N THR A 97 20.26 2.69 0.19
CA THR A 97 19.22 1.68 -0.04
C THR A 97 19.79 0.44 -0.74
N LEU A 98 20.69 0.65 -1.71
CA LEU A 98 21.40 -0.43 -2.40
C LEU A 98 22.30 -1.22 -1.43
N GLU A 99 23.03 -0.53 -0.56
CA GLU A 99 23.86 -1.17 0.46
C GLU A 99 23.04 -1.96 1.47
N CYS A 100 21.89 -1.43 1.91
CA CYS A 100 20.93 -2.18 2.71
C CYS A 100 20.46 -3.46 1.97
N ALA A 101 20.10 -3.37 0.69
CA ALA A 101 19.65 -4.53 -0.07
C ALA A 101 20.74 -5.59 -0.22
N ARG A 102 22.00 -5.16 -0.46
CA ARG A 102 23.18 -6.04 -0.51
C ARG A 102 23.51 -6.69 0.83
N ALA A 103 23.11 -6.07 1.95
CA ALA A 103 23.26 -6.58 3.30
C ALA A 103 22.05 -7.40 3.78
N ASP A 104 21.16 -7.84 2.88
CA ASP A 104 19.95 -8.61 3.20
C ASP A 104 19.03 -7.89 4.21
N VAL A 105 19.01 -6.56 4.19
CA VAL A 105 18.04 -5.75 4.91
C VAL A 105 16.69 -5.87 4.21
N THR A 106 15.64 -6.13 4.98
CA THR A 106 14.29 -6.31 4.46
C THR A 106 13.63 -4.96 4.16
N GLU A 107 12.70 -4.95 3.21
CA GLU A 107 11.91 -3.74 2.88
C GLU A 107 11.24 -3.14 4.12
N GLY A 108 10.70 -3.99 5.01
CA GLY A 108 10.08 -3.54 6.26
C GLY A 108 11.06 -2.87 7.23
N GLU A 109 12.33 -3.27 7.23
CA GLU A 109 13.39 -2.63 8.03
C GLU A 109 13.77 -1.28 7.43
N MET A 110 13.97 -1.20 6.11
CA MET A 110 14.21 0.07 5.41
C MET A 110 13.04 1.04 5.60
N ARG A 111 11.79 0.56 5.49
CA ARG A 111 10.59 1.36 5.69
C ARG A 111 10.52 1.98 7.08
N ARG A 112 10.94 1.24 8.12
CA ARG A 112 11.05 1.76 9.49
C ARG A 112 12.11 2.86 9.59
N ALA A 113 13.30 2.66 9.02
CA ALA A 113 14.34 3.69 8.97
C ALA A 113 13.83 4.98 8.29
N PHE A 114 13.11 4.85 7.16
CA PHE A 114 12.47 5.99 6.51
C PHE A 114 11.37 6.64 7.35
N ALA A 115 10.56 5.85 8.08
CA ALA A 115 9.52 6.38 8.95
C ALA A 115 10.10 7.14 10.14
N GLU A 116 11.22 6.68 10.69
CA GLU A 116 11.92 7.34 11.78
C GLU A 116 12.59 8.64 11.31
N ALA A 117 13.14 8.67 10.09
CA ALA A 117 13.82 9.85 9.56
C ALA A 117 12.85 10.92 9.04
N PHE A 118 11.79 10.53 8.32
CA PHE A 118 10.88 11.45 7.62
C PHE A 118 9.49 11.57 8.26
N GLY A 119 9.16 10.69 9.21
CA GLY A 119 7.80 10.51 9.69
C GLY A 119 6.92 9.70 8.74
N SER A 120 5.64 9.62 9.08
CA SER A 120 4.60 9.02 8.23
C SER A 120 3.79 10.10 7.54
N TRP A 121 3.50 9.90 6.25
CA TRP A 121 2.59 10.78 5.54
C TRP A 121 1.18 10.64 6.11
N LYS A 122 0.58 11.77 6.49
CA LYS A 122 -0.79 11.83 6.98
C LYS A 122 -1.71 12.32 5.85
N PRO A 123 -2.71 11.52 5.44
CA PRO A 123 -3.63 11.96 4.40
C PRO A 123 -4.41 13.21 4.87
N PRO A 124 -4.57 14.24 4.02
CA PRO A 124 -5.22 15.50 4.39
C PRO A 124 -6.74 15.39 4.59
N ILE A 125 -7.29 14.19 4.47
CA ILE A 125 -8.72 13.87 4.43
C ILE A 125 -9.22 13.48 5.82
N TYR A 126 -8.34 12.93 6.66
CA TYR A 126 -8.62 12.59 8.05
C TYR A 126 -8.11 13.75 8.91
N ARG A 127 -8.99 14.71 9.24
CA ARG A 127 -8.75 15.72 10.26
C ARG A 127 -9.54 15.37 11.52
#